data_AF-A0AAD5N972-F1
#
_entry.id   AF-A0AAD5N972-F1
#
_cell.length_a   1.000
_cell.length_b   1.000
_cell.length_c   1.000
_cell.angle_alpha   90.00
_cell.angle_beta   90.00
_cell.angle_gamma   90.00
#
_symmetry.space_group_name_H-M   'P 1'
#
loop_
_entity.id
_entity.type
_entity.pdbx_description
1 polymer ?
#
loop_
_entity_poly.entity_id
_entity_poly.type
_entity_poly.pdbx_seq_one_letter_code
_entity_poly.pdbx_strand_id
1 'polypeptide(L)'
;MTSQSDLIAQAVLQQFDKLPAKRKPTVRDNGLHEWVPLSGIVAERDGILTCLALATGMKCLPTSKVAESNGVGIHDWHAEILAIRTFNRFLLDECKRLLNGDDGSSILRRTERTTSKEDDVSLKPFEIRDDVKLHMYCSEAPCGDASMELTMAAQEDASPWPTPAATELTSGDEKCLPGRAYFSQLGVVRRKPARGDAPPTLSKSCSDKLALKQCTSLLSSLTSLFIDPSNAYIHSIILPKSQYSASGCQRAFSAKGRMSPLADRQWQGEYAFREFEAITTELEFAFSKKAVSARAKKISASNLAAAWSDSGVEETIIGGVIQGRKPFNTKGASHMSRRRMWETARELSNILENAGYASIQLGCGTYHDLKESPLLAPRRQAKQEARQTALAGWMRNDGGSDFQLEERSHGCHH
;
A
#
# COMPACT_ATOMS: atom_id res chain seq x y z
N MET A 1 -19.22 1.03 26.46
CA MET A 1 -18.27 -0.03 26.07
C MET A 1 -17.48 0.50 24.89
N THR A 2 -16.16 0.35 24.87
CA THR A 2 -15.31 0.76 23.73
C THR A 2 -15.69 -0.07 22.51
N SER A 3 -15.90 0.56 21.35
CA SER A 3 -16.26 -0.16 20.13
C SER A 3 -15.06 -0.94 19.57
N GLN A 4 -15.30 -2.03 18.82
CA GLN A 4 -14.22 -2.79 18.18
C GLN A 4 -13.39 -1.93 17.21
N SER A 5 -14.03 -1.00 16.48
CA SER A 5 -13.34 -0.07 15.60
C SER A 5 -12.43 0.89 16.38
N ASP A 6 -12.84 1.34 17.57
CA ASP A 6 -11.97 2.14 18.44
C ASP A 6 -10.78 1.32 18.96
N LEU A 7 -10.96 0.04 19.29
CA LEU A 7 -9.85 -0.83 19.71
C LEU A 7 -8.84 -1.06 18.57
N ILE A 8 -9.32 -1.26 17.34
CA ILE A 8 -8.46 -1.39 16.15
C ILE A 8 -7.67 -0.09 15.91
N ALA A 9 -8.35 1.05 15.95
CA ALA A 9 -7.69 2.35 15.82
C ALA A 9 -6.68 2.58 16.95
N GLN A 10 -7.03 2.25 18.18
CA GLN A 10 -6.18 2.37 19.36
C GLN A 10 -4.90 1.54 19.23
N ALA A 11 -4.97 0.32 18.69
CA ALA A 11 -3.78 -0.52 18.45
C ALA A 11 -2.75 0.19 17.55
N VAL A 12 -3.20 0.91 16.51
CA VAL A 12 -2.30 1.67 15.62
C VAL A 12 -1.83 2.97 16.27
N LEU A 13 -2.72 3.71 16.92
CA LEU A 13 -2.40 4.99 17.56
C LEU A 13 -1.39 4.82 18.71
N GLN A 14 -1.61 3.85 19.60
CA GLN A 14 -0.68 3.54 20.69
C GLN A 14 0.67 3.07 20.16
N GLN A 15 0.70 2.31 19.07
CA GLN A 15 1.97 1.90 18.47
C GLN A 15 2.72 3.07 17.85
N PHE A 16 2.00 4.00 17.19
CA PHE A 16 2.60 5.25 16.73
C PHE A 16 3.15 6.08 17.89
N ASP A 17 2.46 6.13 19.03
CA ASP A 17 2.90 6.89 20.19
C ASP A 17 4.22 6.37 20.79
N LYS A 18 4.52 5.07 20.65
CA LYS A 18 5.80 4.47 21.04
C LYS A 18 6.95 4.88 20.11
N LEU A 19 6.69 5.38 18.90
CA LEU A 19 7.77 5.76 17.99
C LEU A 19 8.62 6.91 18.57
N PRO A 20 9.95 6.92 18.31
CA PRO A 20 10.82 8.01 18.74
C PRO A 20 10.39 9.36 18.16
N ALA A 21 10.60 10.44 18.92
CA ALA A 21 10.20 11.81 18.53
C ALA A 21 10.71 12.23 17.15
N LYS A 22 11.92 11.80 16.75
CA LYS A 22 12.50 12.06 15.42
C LYS A 22 11.70 11.52 14.22
N ARG A 23 10.68 10.69 14.47
CA ARG A 23 9.78 10.11 13.45
C ARG A 23 8.39 10.73 13.46
N LYS A 24 8.14 11.67 14.36
CA LYS A 24 6.87 12.36 14.49
C LYS A 24 6.98 13.74 13.83
N PRO A 25 5.87 14.29 13.29
CA PRO A 25 5.85 15.66 12.80
C PRO A 25 6.25 16.65 13.90
N THR A 26 6.90 17.73 13.49
CA THR A 26 7.45 18.74 14.42
C THR A 26 6.83 20.12 14.20
N VAL A 27 7.09 21.04 15.12
CA VAL A 27 6.92 22.47 14.87
C VAL A 27 8.23 22.98 14.30
N ARG A 28 8.20 23.54 13.09
CA ARG A 28 9.40 24.10 12.44
C ARG A 28 9.83 25.40 13.11
N ASP A 29 11.08 25.80 12.91
CA ASP A 29 11.66 27.03 13.49
C ASP A 29 10.86 28.31 13.12
N ASN A 30 10.13 28.29 12.00
CA ASN A 30 9.26 29.38 11.56
C ASN A 30 7.83 29.33 12.14
N GLY A 31 7.58 28.47 13.14
CA GLY A 31 6.29 28.30 13.81
C GLY A 31 5.25 27.50 13.02
N LEU A 32 5.62 26.84 11.91
CA LEU A 32 4.70 25.95 11.17
C LEU A 32 4.55 24.62 11.90
N HIS A 33 3.31 24.27 12.26
CA HIS A 33 3.00 22.97 12.81
C HIS A 33 2.80 21.95 11.67
N GLU A 34 3.55 20.86 11.70
CA GLU A 34 3.40 19.82 10.70
C GLU A 34 2.22 18.88 11.00
N TRP A 35 1.51 18.49 9.95
CA TRP A 35 0.51 17.42 9.99
C TRP A 35 0.87 16.32 8.99
N VAL A 36 0.41 15.09 9.25
CA VAL A 36 0.64 13.94 8.37
C VAL A 36 -0.48 12.90 8.56
N PRO A 37 -0.95 12.24 7.50
CA PRO A 37 -1.79 11.05 7.64
C PRO A 37 -1.01 9.87 8.25
N LEU A 38 -1.71 9.02 8.99
CA LEU A 38 -1.26 7.75 9.54
C LEU A 38 -2.16 6.62 9.04
N SER A 39 -1.58 5.47 8.72
CA SER A 39 -2.30 4.24 8.45
C SER A 39 -1.59 3.05 9.07
N GLY A 40 -2.33 2.01 9.42
CA GLY A 40 -1.77 0.78 9.94
C GLY A 40 -2.61 -0.44 9.62
N ILE A 41 -1.95 -1.60 9.59
CA ILE A 41 -2.56 -2.91 9.39
C ILE A 41 -2.51 -3.65 10.72
N VAL A 42 -3.68 -4.10 11.18
CA VAL A 42 -3.90 -4.80 12.44
C VAL A 42 -4.39 -6.20 12.14
N ALA A 43 -3.80 -7.21 12.77
CA ALA A 43 -4.36 -8.55 12.80
C ALA A 43 -5.28 -8.71 14.01
N GLU A 44 -6.45 -9.28 13.78
CA GLU A 44 -7.34 -9.82 14.80
C GLU A 44 -7.21 -11.34 14.78
N ARG A 45 -6.90 -11.93 15.94
CA ARG A 45 -6.85 -13.38 16.15
C ARG A 45 -7.22 -13.68 17.60
N ASP A 46 -8.19 -14.57 17.83
CA ASP A 46 -8.67 -14.94 19.18
C ASP A 46 -9.08 -13.72 20.04
N GLY A 47 -9.64 -12.68 19.40
CA GLY A 47 -10.02 -11.43 20.05
C GLY A 47 -8.86 -10.49 20.39
N ILE A 48 -7.62 -10.87 20.07
CA ILE A 48 -6.41 -10.06 20.26
C ILE A 48 -6.16 -9.23 19.00
N LEU A 49 -5.96 -7.92 19.19
CA LEU A 49 -5.65 -6.97 18.13
C LEU A 49 -4.17 -6.57 18.20
N THR A 50 -3.42 -6.89 17.14
CA THR A 50 -1.98 -6.61 17.05
C THR A 50 -1.69 -5.74 15.84
N CYS A 51 -1.10 -4.55 16.05
CA CYS A 51 -0.60 -3.73 14.94
C CYS A 51 0.66 -4.39 14.35
N LEU A 52 0.57 -4.83 13.09
CA LEU A 52 1.66 -5.53 12.40
C LEU A 52 2.55 -4.58 11.62
N ALA A 53 1.96 -3.52 11.07
CA ALA A 53 2.65 -2.51 10.32
C ALA A 53 1.92 -1.18 10.41
N LEU A 54 2.65 -0.08 10.46
CA LEU A 54 2.10 1.25 10.31
C LEU A 54 3.03 2.16 9.51
N ALA A 55 2.45 3.21 8.93
CA ALA A 55 3.20 4.23 8.25
C ALA A 55 2.49 5.58 8.30
N THR A 56 3.27 6.65 8.29
CA THR A 56 2.78 8.00 7.97
C THR A 56 3.23 8.41 6.58
N GLY A 57 2.55 9.39 5.99
CA GLY A 57 3.04 10.08 4.81
C GLY A 57 1.94 10.51 3.85
N MET A 58 2.31 11.38 2.91
CA MET A 58 1.36 12.03 1.99
C MET A 58 2.03 12.59 0.73
N LYS A 59 3.17 12.03 0.33
CA LYS A 59 3.89 12.47 -0.86
C LYS A 59 4.17 11.28 -1.77
N CYS A 60 4.54 11.60 -2.99
CA CYS A 60 4.83 10.67 -4.06
C CYS A 60 5.94 11.22 -4.92
N LEU A 61 6.60 10.32 -5.65
CA LEU A 61 7.67 10.68 -6.54
C LEU A 61 7.10 11.31 -7.83
N PRO A 62 7.68 12.42 -8.32
CA PRO A 62 7.37 12.96 -9.65
C PRO A 62 7.67 11.95 -10.76
N THR A 63 6.91 11.99 -11.85
CA THR A 63 7.11 11.10 -13.01
C THR A 63 8.55 11.17 -13.52
N SER A 64 9.12 12.38 -13.60
CA SER A 64 10.50 12.62 -14.06
C SER A 64 11.57 11.89 -13.26
N LYS A 65 11.28 11.51 -12.01
CA LYS A 65 12.23 10.81 -11.13
C LYS A 65 12.03 9.30 -11.06
N VAL A 66 10.98 8.76 -11.69
CA VAL A 66 10.66 7.33 -11.61
C VAL A 66 11.73 6.47 -12.29
N ALA A 67 12.18 6.84 -13.50
CA ALA A 67 13.22 6.11 -14.21
C ALA A 67 14.57 6.16 -13.47
N GLU A 68 14.94 7.33 -12.95
CA GLU A 68 16.16 7.53 -12.15
C GLU A 68 16.15 6.74 -10.84
N SER A 69 14.98 6.34 -10.34
CA SER A 69 14.84 5.73 -9.02
C SER A 69 15.47 4.34 -8.90
N ASN A 70 15.70 3.64 -10.01
CA ASN A 70 16.41 2.35 -10.09
C ASN A 70 15.96 1.31 -9.03
N GLY A 71 14.65 1.24 -8.75
CA GLY A 71 14.07 0.37 -7.73
C GLY A 71 14.33 0.79 -6.26
N VAL A 72 15.17 1.81 -6.03
CA VAL A 72 15.55 2.37 -4.73
C VAL A 72 14.46 3.30 -4.20
N GLY A 73 13.97 4.21 -5.03
CA GLY A 73 12.97 5.20 -4.63
C GLY A 73 11.59 4.57 -4.42
N ILE A 74 10.97 4.83 -3.27
CA ILE A 74 9.54 4.57 -3.06
C ILE A 74 8.75 5.58 -3.90
N HIS A 75 7.93 5.10 -4.83
CA HIS A 75 7.18 5.96 -5.75
C HIS A 75 5.98 6.64 -5.08
N ASP A 76 5.40 6.00 -4.07
CA ASP A 76 4.26 6.50 -3.35
C ASP A 76 4.39 6.10 -1.89
N TRP A 77 4.54 7.11 -1.04
CA TRP A 77 4.62 6.94 0.40
C TRP A 77 3.51 7.73 1.10
N HIS A 78 2.32 7.77 0.50
CA HIS A 78 1.13 7.99 1.30
C HIS A 78 0.98 6.89 2.34
N ALA A 79 0.46 7.26 3.51
CA ALA A 79 0.35 6.40 4.68
C ALA A 79 -0.26 5.03 4.35
N GLU A 80 -1.36 4.99 3.60
CA GLU A 80 -2.07 3.76 3.25
C GLU A 80 -1.18 2.82 2.42
N ILE A 81 -0.51 3.40 1.42
CA ILE A 81 0.32 2.65 0.48
C ILE A 81 1.61 2.20 1.14
N LEU A 82 2.23 3.05 1.96
CA LEU A 82 3.44 2.71 2.68
C LEU A 82 3.17 1.67 3.76
N ALA A 83 2.03 1.72 4.46
CA ALA A 83 1.63 0.70 5.42
C ALA A 83 1.49 -0.67 4.75
N ILE A 84 0.86 -0.75 3.56
CA ILE A 84 0.78 -1.99 2.77
C ILE A 84 2.18 -2.49 2.37
N ARG A 85 3.09 -1.61 1.96
CA ARG A 85 4.47 -2.00 1.62
C ARG A 85 5.22 -2.53 2.85
N THR A 86 5.02 -1.89 3.99
CA THR A 86 5.64 -2.24 5.27
C THR A 86 5.09 -3.58 5.77
N PHE A 87 3.79 -3.83 5.63
CA PHE A 87 3.18 -5.14 5.88
C PHE A 87 3.74 -6.24 4.98
N ASN A 88 3.96 -5.95 3.69
CA ASN A 88 4.59 -6.93 2.80
C ASN A 88 6.05 -7.23 3.17
N ARG A 89 6.76 -6.25 3.73
CA ARG A 89 8.10 -6.46 4.28
C ARG A 89 8.04 -7.36 5.52
N PHE A 90 7.15 -7.03 6.46
CA PHE A 90 6.82 -7.85 7.63
C PHE A 90 6.55 -9.30 7.24
N LEU A 91 5.68 -9.54 6.26
CA LEU A 91 5.34 -10.89 5.80
C LEU A 91 6.56 -11.67 5.27
N LEU A 92 7.48 -11.02 4.55
CA LEU A 92 8.70 -11.70 4.09
C LEU A 92 9.65 -12.03 5.25
N ASP A 93 9.74 -11.14 6.25
CA ASP A 93 10.54 -11.39 7.46
C ASP A 93 9.93 -12.54 8.29
N GLU A 94 8.59 -12.59 8.40
CA GLU A 94 7.86 -13.68 9.07
C GLU A 94 8.01 -15.01 8.35
N CYS A 95 7.98 -15.05 7.01
CA CYS A 95 8.29 -16.27 6.25
C CYS A 95 9.69 -16.81 6.59
N LYS A 96 10.69 -15.92 6.70
CA LYS A 96 12.05 -16.31 7.11
C LYS A 96 12.09 -16.79 8.56
N ARG A 97 11.40 -16.11 9.47
CA ARG A 97 11.31 -16.49 10.90
C ARG A 97 10.68 -17.88 11.06
N LEU A 98 9.57 -18.12 10.36
CA LEU A 98 8.90 -19.41 10.35
C LEU A 98 9.86 -20.52 9.95
N LEU A 99 10.67 -20.36 8.89
CA LEU A 99 11.63 -21.37 8.42
C LEU A 99 12.68 -21.74 9.48
N ASN A 100 13.01 -20.83 10.40
CA ASN A 100 13.97 -21.05 11.48
C ASN A 100 13.37 -21.72 12.74
N GLY A 101 12.08 -22.11 12.71
CA GLY A 101 11.47 -22.97 13.75
C GLY A 101 10.59 -22.27 14.78
N ASP A 102 10.18 -21.02 14.56
CA ASP A 102 9.35 -20.25 15.49
C ASP A 102 7.94 -20.03 14.93
N ASP A 103 6.94 -20.83 15.36
CA ASP A 103 5.60 -20.91 14.75
C ASP A 103 4.45 -20.36 15.65
N GLY A 104 4.63 -20.31 16.98
CA GLY A 104 3.49 -20.19 17.90
C GLY A 104 2.69 -18.88 17.81
N SER A 105 3.34 -17.75 17.56
CA SER A 105 2.72 -16.42 17.54
C SER A 105 2.48 -15.84 16.15
N SER A 106 2.90 -16.55 15.09
CA SER A 106 2.82 -16.05 13.72
C SER A 106 1.37 -15.91 13.24
N ILE A 107 1.10 -14.88 12.43
CA ILE A 107 -0.14 -14.82 11.63
C ILE A 107 -0.05 -15.69 10.36
N LEU A 108 1.14 -16.20 10.05
CA LEU A 108 1.39 -17.12 8.95
C LEU A 108 1.49 -18.55 9.46
N ARG A 109 1.21 -19.52 8.59
CA ARG A 109 1.62 -20.91 8.76
C ARG A 109 2.33 -21.39 7.49
N ARG A 110 3.15 -22.42 7.63
CA ARG A 110 3.71 -23.12 6.47
C ARG A 110 2.62 -24.01 5.88
N THR A 111 2.53 -24.07 4.57
CA THR A 111 1.71 -25.09 3.90
C THR A 111 2.46 -26.41 3.89
N GLU A 112 1.71 -27.52 3.79
CA GLU A 112 2.31 -28.85 3.71
C GLU A 112 3.25 -28.94 2.50
N ARG A 113 4.38 -29.62 2.69
CA ARG A 113 5.38 -29.83 1.63
C ARG A 113 4.73 -30.69 0.55
N THR A 114 4.46 -30.12 -0.62
CA THR A 114 4.06 -30.91 -1.78
C THR A 114 5.26 -31.73 -2.26
N THR A 115 5.24 -33.02 -1.93
CA THR A 115 6.20 -34.00 -2.42
C THR A 115 5.63 -34.75 -3.63
N SER A 116 5.26 -34.10 -4.75
CA SER A 116 5.04 -34.88 -5.98
C SER A 116 4.72 -34.08 -7.25
N LYS A 117 5.43 -34.49 -8.31
CA LYS A 117 5.02 -34.68 -9.71
C LYS A 117 4.48 -33.49 -10.51
N GLU A 118 4.76 -33.55 -11.81
CA GLU A 118 4.84 -32.47 -12.78
C GLU A 118 3.53 -31.73 -13.12
N ASP A 119 2.40 -32.04 -12.48
CA ASP A 119 1.07 -31.53 -12.87
C ASP A 119 0.20 -30.93 -11.74
N ASP A 120 0.70 -30.80 -10.51
CA ASP A 120 -0.11 -30.24 -9.40
C ASP A 120 0.10 -28.72 -9.23
N VAL A 121 -1.00 -28.00 -9.02
CA VAL A 121 -1.01 -26.53 -8.87
C VAL A 121 -0.05 -26.16 -7.74
N SER A 122 1.04 -25.44 -8.05
CA SER A 122 2.10 -25.21 -7.06
C SER A 122 1.55 -24.50 -5.82
N LEU A 123 1.35 -25.25 -4.74
CA LEU A 123 0.94 -24.69 -3.46
C LEU A 123 1.97 -23.64 -3.01
N LYS A 124 1.48 -22.49 -2.54
CA LYS A 124 2.35 -21.45 -2.00
C LYS A 124 2.97 -21.95 -0.70
N PRO A 125 4.28 -21.76 -0.44
CA PRO A 125 4.94 -22.27 0.77
C PRO A 125 4.37 -21.79 2.11
N PHE A 126 3.62 -20.68 2.10
CA PHE A 126 3.01 -20.09 3.28
C PHE A 126 1.60 -19.60 2.99
N GLU A 127 0.83 -19.42 4.05
CA GLU A 127 -0.48 -18.77 4.00
C GLU A 127 -0.75 -18.01 5.29
N ILE A 128 -1.63 -17.00 5.22
CA ILE A 128 -2.18 -16.36 6.42
C ILE A 128 -3.22 -17.31 7.00
N ARG A 129 -3.15 -17.53 8.31
CA ARG A 129 -4.00 -18.50 9.01
C ARG A 129 -5.48 -18.10 8.89
N ASP A 130 -6.36 -19.09 8.84
CA ASP A 130 -7.81 -18.91 8.62
C ASP A 130 -8.50 -18.15 9.77
N ASP A 131 -7.91 -18.20 10.97
CA ASP A 131 -8.38 -17.52 12.18
C ASP A 131 -7.92 -16.05 12.27
N VAL A 132 -7.22 -15.53 11.26
CA VAL A 132 -6.71 -14.16 11.22
C VAL A 132 -7.57 -13.27 10.32
N LYS A 133 -8.06 -12.15 10.86
CA LYS A 133 -8.63 -11.05 10.06
C LYS A 133 -7.68 -9.87 10.02
N LEU A 134 -7.57 -9.23 8.86
CA LEU A 134 -6.72 -8.05 8.68
C LEU A 134 -7.57 -6.78 8.59
N HIS A 135 -7.34 -5.84 9.48
CA HIS A 135 -8.01 -4.54 9.50
C HIS A 135 -7.03 -3.44 9.12
N MET A 136 -7.51 -2.39 8.47
CA MET A 136 -6.70 -1.24 8.10
C MET A 136 -7.24 0.03 8.75
N TYR A 137 -6.49 0.67 9.63
CA TYR A 137 -6.81 2.02 10.10
C TYR A 137 -6.23 3.06 9.15
N CYS A 138 -7.00 4.10 8.82
CA CYS A 138 -6.52 5.30 8.15
C CYS A 138 -7.02 6.55 8.88
N SER A 139 -6.11 7.42 9.31
CA SER A 139 -6.44 8.64 10.05
C SER A 139 -7.07 9.75 9.20
N GLU A 140 -7.04 9.59 7.88
CA GLU A 140 -7.58 10.51 6.88
C GLU A 140 -8.29 9.68 5.81
N ALA A 141 -9.30 10.24 5.16
CA ALA A 141 -10.02 9.56 4.09
C ALA A 141 -9.05 9.21 2.95
N PRO A 142 -9.05 7.97 2.41
CA PRO A 142 -8.15 7.60 1.34
C PRO A 142 -8.28 8.54 0.16
N CYS A 143 -7.19 9.21 -0.22
CA CYS A 143 -7.28 10.25 -1.25
C CYS A 143 -7.86 9.68 -2.56
N GLY A 144 -8.64 10.49 -3.29
CA GLY A 144 -9.38 10.05 -4.47
C GLY A 144 -10.87 9.93 -4.17
N ASP A 145 -11.55 9.02 -4.86
CA ASP A 145 -13.00 8.96 -4.91
C ASP A 145 -13.69 8.88 -3.54
N ALA A 146 -13.12 8.15 -2.56
CA ALA A 146 -13.69 8.04 -1.21
C ALA A 146 -13.65 9.33 -0.38
N SER A 147 -12.86 10.32 -0.82
CA SER A 147 -12.61 11.59 -0.11
C SER A 147 -13.17 12.81 -0.83
N MET A 148 -13.92 12.63 -1.92
CA MET A 148 -14.35 13.74 -2.78
C MET A 148 -15.38 14.63 -2.09
N GLU A 149 -16.37 14.05 -1.40
CA GLU A 149 -17.37 14.84 -0.65
C GLU A 149 -16.70 15.67 0.47
N LEU A 150 -15.72 15.08 1.17
CA LEU A 150 -14.94 15.79 2.19
C LEU A 150 -14.09 16.90 1.57
N THR A 151 -13.57 16.69 0.35
CA THR A 151 -12.81 17.70 -0.39
C THR A 151 -13.71 18.86 -0.81
N MET A 152 -14.94 18.58 -1.25
CA MET A 152 -15.95 19.58 -1.60
C MET A 152 -16.36 20.41 -0.40
N ALA A 153 -16.70 19.74 0.72
CA ALA A 153 -17.13 20.41 1.95
C ALA A 153 -16.04 21.29 2.59
N ALA A 154 -14.76 21.06 2.25
CA ALA A 154 -13.63 21.83 2.76
C ALA A 154 -13.24 23.04 1.88
N GLN A 155 -13.90 23.26 0.74
CA GLN A 155 -13.65 24.43 -0.12
C GLN A 155 -14.52 25.62 0.30
N GLU A 156 -13.95 26.83 0.24
CA GLU A 156 -14.70 28.07 0.47
C GLU A 156 -15.69 28.37 -0.68
N ASP A 157 -15.35 27.96 -1.90
CA ASP A 157 -16.23 27.97 -3.07
C ASP A 157 -16.37 26.54 -3.61
N ALA A 158 -17.58 25.98 -3.48
CA ALA A 158 -17.91 24.63 -3.94
C ALA A 158 -18.31 24.57 -5.42
N SER A 159 -18.22 25.68 -6.16
CA SER A 159 -18.55 25.73 -7.59
C SER A 159 -17.70 24.72 -8.37
N PRO A 160 -18.34 23.78 -9.09
CA PRO A 160 -17.61 22.82 -9.90
C PRO A 160 -16.76 23.55 -10.95
N TRP A 161 -15.47 23.23 -11.02
CA TRP A 161 -14.62 23.65 -12.14
C TRP A 161 -15.25 23.16 -13.45
N PRO A 162 -15.30 23.98 -14.51
CA PRO A 162 -15.89 23.58 -15.78
C PRO A 162 -15.23 22.29 -16.29
N THR A 163 -16.06 21.27 -16.48
CA THR A 163 -15.64 19.96 -17.01
C THR A 163 -15.13 20.14 -18.44
N PRO A 164 -13.93 19.65 -18.81
CA PRO A 164 -13.50 19.60 -20.20
C PRO A 164 -14.51 18.83 -21.05
N ALA A 165 -14.69 19.24 -22.31
CA ALA A 165 -15.62 18.57 -23.22
C ALA A 165 -15.22 17.08 -23.42
N ALA A 166 -16.20 16.20 -23.67
CA ALA A 166 -16.01 14.77 -23.88
C ALA A 166 -14.98 14.41 -24.98
N THR A 167 -14.76 15.31 -25.95
CA THR A 167 -13.77 15.19 -27.01
C THR A 167 -12.31 15.35 -26.55
N GLU A 168 -12.07 15.98 -25.40
CA GLU A 168 -10.74 16.06 -24.75
C GLU A 168 -10.45 14.88 -23.81
N LEU A 169 -11.44 14.00 -23.60
CA LEU A 169 -11.34 12.78 -22.79
C LEU A 169 -10.96 11.53 -23.63
N THR A 170 -11.11 11.60 -24.95
CA THR A 170 -10.87 10.49 -25.89
C THR A 170 -9.48 10.51 -26.54
N SER A 171 -8.82 11.67 -26.61
CA SER A 171 -7.38 11.70 -26.84
C SER A 171 -6.72 11.24 -25.54
N GLY A 172 -5.75 10.33 -25.60
CA GLY A 172 -4.97 9.88 -24.43
C GLY A 172 -4.10 10.97 -23.81
N ASP A 173 -4.55 12.23 -23.86
CA ASP A 173 -3.84 13.39 -23.39
C ASP A 173 -3.72 13.37 -21.87
N GLU A 174 -2.48 13.58 -21.43
CA GLU A 174 -2.04 13.61 -20.05
C GLU A 174 -2.78 14.65 -19.17
N LYS A 175 -3.66 15.49 -19.74
CA LYS A 175 -4.37 16.60 -19.10
C LYS A 175 -5.63 16.20 -18.32
N CYS A 176 -6.20 15.02 -18.54
CA CYS A 176 -7.56 14.73 -18.07
C CYS A 176 -7.72 14.16 -16.64
N LEU A 177 -6.62 13.94 -15.88
CA LEU A 177 -6.70 13.35 -14.53
C LEU A 177 -5.81 14.10 -13.50
N PRO A 178 -6.19 15.31 -13.06
CA PRO A 178 -5.35 16.22 -12.25
C PRO A 178 -5.47 16.03 -10.72
N GLY A 179 -5.96 14.87 -10.26
CA GLY A 179 -6.10 14.57 -8.84
C GLY A 179 -7.32 15.20 -8.16
N ARG A 180 -7.17 16.35 -7.48
CA ARG A 180 -8.30 17.03 -6.79
C ARG A 180 -9.12 17.96 -7.70
N ALA A 181 -8.62 18.29 -8.89
CA ALA A 181 -9.42 19.05 -9.85
C ALA A 181 -10.58 18.18 -10.38
N TYR A 182 -11.63 18.86 -10.87
CA TYR A 182 -12.88 18.25 -11.29
C TYR A 182 -13.47 17.32 -10.22
N PHE A 183 -13.49 17.75 -8.96
CA PHE A 183 -13.99 16.95 -7.82
C PHE A 183 -15.45 16.53 -7.98
N SER A 184 -16.22 17.19 -8.84
CA SER A 184 -17.57 16.81 -9.26
C SER A 184 -17.63 15.52 -10.09
N GLN A 185 -16.53 15.10 -10.72
CA GLN A 185 -16.45 13.84 -11.46
C GLN A 185 -16.25 12.67 -10.49
N LEU A 186 -17.34 12.08 -10.02
CA LEU A 186 -17.31 10.98 -9.06
C LEU A 186 -17.16 9.62 -9.75
N GLY A 187 -16.59 8.63 -9.07
CA GLY A 187 -16.49 7.24 -9.55
C GLY A 187 -15.35 6.97 -10.54
N VAL A 188 -14.57 7.98 -10.94
CA VAL A 188 -13.47 7.85 -11.91
C VAL A 188 -12.12 7.56 -11.24
N VAL A 189 -11.21 6.90 -11.96
CA VAL A 189 -9.82 6.73 -11.52
C VAL A 189 -9.11 8.07 -11.48
N ARG A 190 -8.42 8.37 -10.38
CA ARG A 190 -7.70 9.64 -10.17
C ARG A 190 -6.20 9.42 -10.00
N ARG A 191 -5.40 10.41 -10.41
CA ARG A 191 -3.96 10.47 -10.11
C ARG A 191 -3.71 11.35 -8.88
N LYS A 192 -2.53 11.21 -8.30
CA LYS A 192 -1.90 12.25 -7.47
C LYS A 192 -1.24 13.23 -8.48
N PRO A 193 -1.02 14.52 -8.20
CA PRO A 193 -1.04 15.25 -6.94
C PRO A 193 -2.40 15.86 -6.60
N ALA A 194 -2.54 16.29 -5.34
CA ALA A 194 -3.72 17.01 -4.85
C ALA A 194 -3.74 18.51 -5.23
N ARG A 195 -2.67 19.03 -5.86
CA ARG A 195 -2.47 20.47 -6.09
C ARG A 195 -1.93 20.71 -7.51
N GLY A 196 -2.38 21.78 -8.16
CA GLY A 196 -1.94 22.16 -9.51
C GLY A 196 -0.49 22.68 -9.58
N ASP A 197 0.11 23.05 -8.45
CA ASP A 197 1.50 23.55 -8.35
C ASP A 197 2.55 22.42 -8.22
N ALA A 198 2.12 21.18 -8.01
CA ALA A 198 3.02 20.07 -7.76
C ALA A 198 3.42 19.39 -9.09
N PRO A 199 4.67 18.92 -9.23
CA PRO A 199 5.08 18.12 -10.39
C PRO A 199 4.13 16.93 -10.61
N PRO A 200 3.80 16.61 -11.86
CA PRO A 200 2.89 15.51 -12.16
C PRO A 200 3.48 14.18 -11.69
N THR A 201 2.60 13.28 -11.27
CA THR A 201 2.93 11.89 -10.99
C THR A 201 1.94 10.97 -11.70
N LEU A 202 2.39 9.78 -12.08
CA LEU A 202 1.50 8.74 -12.60
C LEU A 202 0.79 7.96 -11.48
N SER A 203 1.20 8.15 -10.22
CA SER A 203 0.65 7.43 -9.08
C SER A 203 -0.85 7.64 -8.94
N LYS A 204 -1.63 6.54 -8.92
CA LYS A 204 -3.07 6.60 -8.70
C LYS A 204 -3.42 6.93 -7.26
N SER A 205 -4.65 7.39 -7.05
CA SER A 205 -5.18 7.72 -5.74
C SER A 205 -5.19 6.50 -4.79
N CYS A 206 -5.16 6.74 -3.48
CA CYS A 206 -5.23 5.66 -2.49
C CYS A 206 -6.58 4.92 -2.58
N SER A 207 -7.68 5.62 -2.85
CA SER A 207 -8.98 5.01 -3.14
C SER A 207 -8.89 3.99 -4.29
N ASP A 208 -8.29 4.34 -5.42
CA ASP A 208 -8.18 3.42 -6.56
C ASP A 208 -7.27 2.23 -6.27
N LYS A 209 -6.19 2.46 -5.52
CA LYS A 209 -5.25 1.40 -5.13
C LYS A 209 -5.87 0.43 -4.13
N LEU A 210 -6.64 0.92 -3.16
CA LEU A 210 -7.35 0.08 -2.20
C LEU A 210 -8.49 -0.69 -2.88
N ALA A 211 -9.22 -0.06 -3.80
CA ALA A 211 -10.22 -0.75 -4.62
C ALA A 211 -9.60 -1.92 -5.41
N LEU A 212 -8.44 -1.70 -6.05
CA LEU A 212 -7.71 -2.76 -6.75
C LEU A 212 -7.17 -3.87 -5.81
N LYS A 213 -6.96 -3.55 -4.54
CA LYS A 213 -6.51 -4.52 -3.52
C LYS A 213 -7.63 -5.47 -3.10
N GLN A 214 -8.90 -5.09 -3.29
CA GLN A 214 -10.03 -6.01 -3.15
C GLN A 214 -10.01 -7.13 -4.19
N CYS A 215 -9.31 -6.98 -5.33
CA CYS A 215 -9.18 -8.05 -6.34
C CYS A 215 -7.86 -8.82 -6.22
N THR A 216 -6.80 -8.18 -5.74
CA THR A 216 -5.43 -8.73 -5.81
C THR A 216 -4.78 -8.97 -4.45
N SER A 217 -5.55 -8.90 -3.36
CA SER A 217 -5.11 -8.99 -1.96
C SER A 217 -4.05 -7.95 -1.54
N LEU A 218 -3.81 -7.83 -0.24
CA LEU A 218 -2.76 -6.99 0.34
C LEU A 218 -1.36 -7.36 -0.13
N LEU A 219 -1.15 -8.60 -0.60
CA LEU A 219 0.14 -9.07 -1.08
C LEU A 219 0.65 -8.25 -2.27
N SER A 220 1.94 -7.95 -2.25
CA SER A 220 2.70 -7.40 -3.36
C SER A 220 3.07 -8.52 -4.33
N SER A 221 3.52 -8.18 -5.54
CA SER A 221 3.87 -9.22 -6.51
C SER A 221 4.98 -10.17 -6.05
N LEU A 222 5.96 -9.68 -5.27
CA LEU A 222 7.00 -10.56 -4.73
C LEU A 222 6.44 -11.46 -3.63
N THR A 223 5.70 -10.88 -2.68
CA THR A 223 5.15 -11.61 -1.54
C THR A 223 4.11 -12.65 -1.98
N SER A 224 3.32 -12.39 -3.02
CA SER A 224 2.36 -13.35 -3.58
C SER A 224 3.00 -14.55 -4.29
N LEU A 225 4.32 -14.57 -4.46
CA LEU A 225 5.01 -15.76 -4.94
C LEU A 225 5.18 -16.80 -3.83
N PHE A 226 5.23 -16.35 -2.58
CA PHE A 226 5.50 -17.19 -1.40
C PHE A 226 4.26 -17.45 -0.55
N ILE A 227 3.31 -16.50 -0.53
CA ILE A 227 2.15 -16.53 0.36
C ILE A 227 0.87 -16.65 -0.46
N ASP A 228 0.01 -17.59 -0.07
CA ASP A 228 -1.33 -17.73 -0.62
C ASP A 228 -2.18 -16.47 -0.39
N PRO A 229 -2.86 -15.92 -1.42
CA PRO A 229 -3.60 -14.68 -1.28
C PRO A 229 -4.97 -14.83 -0.60
N SER A 230 -5.53 -16.04 -0.46
CA SER A 230 -6.91 -16.30 0.00
C SER A 230 -7.28 -15.53 1.27
N ASN A 231 -6.42 -15.54 2.30
CA ASN A 231 -6.66 -14.86 3.57
C ASN A 231 -5.92 -13.52 3.71
N ALA A 232 -5.33 -13.01 2.62
CA ALA A 232 -4.54 -11.79 2.64
C ALA A 232 -5.33 -10.54 2.22
N TYR A 233 -6.63 -10.48 2.49
CA TYR A 233 -7.50 -9.36 2.14
C TYR A 233 -7.81 -8.48 3.35
N ILE A 234 -8.11 -7.20 3.11
CA ILE A 234 -8.63 -6.32 4.16
C ILE A 234 -10.04 -6.81 4.50
N HIS A 235 -10.31 -7.04 5.77
CA HIS A 235 -11.64 -7.35 6.30
C HIS A 235 -12.42 -6.05 6.53
N SER A 236 -11.82 -5.07 7.21
CA SER A 236 -12.41 -3.74 7.37
C SER A 236 -11.38 -2.62 7.28
N ILE A 237 -11.82 -1.47 6.77
CA ILE A 237 -11.11 -0.20 6.87
C ILE A 237 -11.76 0.67 7.94
N ILE A 238 -10.95 1.17 8.87
CA ILE A 238 -11.38 1.99 10.00
C ILE A 238 -11.00 3.44 9.73
N LEU A 239 -12.00 4.33 9.72
CA LEU A 239 -11.83 5.76 9.47
C LEU A 239 -12.39 6.59 10.64
N PRO A 240 -11.74 7.69 11.07
CA PRO A 240 -12.38 8.65 11.96
C PRO A 240 -13.71 9.12 11.38
N LYS A 241 -14.73 9.34 12.22
CA LYS A 241 -16.03 9.87 11.74
C LYS A 241 -15.90 11.14 10.90
N SER A 242 -14.95 12.00 11.23
CA SER A 242 -14.67 13.24 10.49
C SER A 242 -14.06 13.02 9.11
N GLN A 243 -13.61 11.80 8.82
CA GLN A 243 -12.92 11.37 7.61
C GLN A 243 -13.70 10.28 6.87
N TYR A 244 -14.96 10.08 7.22
CA TYR A 244 -15.83 9.10 6.60
C TYR A 244 -16.90 9.79 5.75
N SER A 245 -16.96 9.40 4.47
CA SER A 245 -18.04 9.72 3.55
C SER A 245 -18.75 8.41 3.19
N ALA A 246 -20.00 8.23 3.64
CA ALA A 246 -20.76 7.01 3.36
C ALA A 246 -20.94 6.80 1.84
N SER A 247 -21.39 7.85 1.13
CA SER A 247 -21.53 7.85 -0.33
C SER A 247 -20.19 7.64 -1.03
N GLY A 248 -19.13 8.28 -0.53
CA GLY A 248 -17.79 8.17 -1.09
C GLY A 248 -17.22 6.76 -0.96
N CYS A 249 -17.30 6.15 0.23
CA CYS A 249 -16.82 4.80 0.47
C CYS A 249 -17.63 3.76 -0.30
N GLN A 250 -18.97 3.86 -0.28
CA GLN A 250 -19.83 2.96 -1.04
C GLN A 250 -19.52 3.01 -2.52
N ARG A 251 -19.45 4.22 -3.10
CA ARG A 251 -19.11 4.39 -4.52
C ARG A 251 -17.71 3.87 -4.85
N ALA A 252 -16.71 4.15 -4.01
CA ALA A 252 -15.33 3.84 -4.31
C ALA A 252 -14.96 2.36 -4.17
N PHE A 253 -15.58 1.64 -3.21
CA PHE A 253 -15.14 0.31 -2.78
C PHE A 253 -16.19 -0.79 -2.94
N SER A 254 -17.48 -0.48 -2.84
CA SER A 254 -18.53 -1.51 -2.75
C SER A 254 -18.95 -2.08 -4.10
N ALA A 255 -19.45 -3.31 -4.09
CA ALA A 255 -20.20 -3.95 -5.18
C ALA A 255 -21.48 -3.19 -5.56
N LYS A 256 -21.95 -2.25 -4.72
CA LYS A 256 -23.03 -1.30 -5.07
C LYS A 256 -22.53 -0.01 -5.74
N GLY A 257 -21.22 0.19 -5.75
CA GLY A 257 -20.54 1.33 -6.35
C GLY A 257 -19.87 0.98 -7.67
N ARG A 258 -18.73 1.63 -7.95
CA ARG A 258 -17.97 1.41 -9.19
C ARG A 258 -17.35 0.02 -9.31
N MET A 259 -17.25 -0.72 -8.20
CA MET A 259 -16.73 -2.08 -8.18
C MET A 259 -17.79 -3.13 -8.53
N SER A 260 -19.05 -2.72 -8.78
CA SER A 260 -20.14 -3.62 -9.15
C SER A 260 -19.85 -4.60 -10.31
N PRO A 261 -19.08 -4.25 -11.37
CA PRO A 261 -18.79 -5.21 -12.44
C PRO A 261 -17.93 -6.40 -12.00
N LEU A 262 -17.32 -6.32 -10.82
CA LEU A 262 -16.45 -7.35 -10.24
C LEU A 262 -17.09 -8.06 -9.05
N ALA A 263 -18.36 -7.77 -8.75
CA ALA A 263 -19.09 -8.49 -7.71
C ALA A 263 -18.99 -10.01 -7.97
N ASP A 264 -18.69 -10.77 -6.91
CA ASP A 264 -18.53 -12.23 -6.93
C ASP A 264 -17.44 -12.77 -7.87
N ARG A 265 -16.59 -11.89 -8.44
CA ARG A 265 -15.58 -12.30 -9.41
C ARG A 265 -14.45 -13.08 -8.74
N GLN A 266 -14.11 -14.22 -9.32
CA GLN A 266 -12.98 -15.06 -8.94
C GLN A 266 -12.03 -15.25 -10.13
N TRP A 267 -10.75 -15.37 -9.82
CA TRP A 267 -9.65 -15.61 -10.76
C TRP A 267 -8.81 -16.79 -10.26
N GLN A 268 -7.97 -17.31 -11.15
CA GLN A 268 -7.02 -18.36 -10.80
C GLN A 268 -6.08 -17.93 -9.66
N GLY A 269 -5.52 -18.90 -8.93
CA GLY A 269 -4.55 -18.66 -7.85
C GLY A 269 -5.13 -17.91 -6.66
N GLU A 270 -6.33 -18.29 -6.22
CA GLU A 270 -7.04 -17.79 -5.03
C GLU A 270 -7.32 -16.27 -5.00
N TYR A 271 -7.24 -15.61 -6.16
CA TYR A 271 -7.63 -14.21 -6.28
C TYR A 271 -9.14 -14.10 -6.47
N ALA A 272 -9.80 -13.27 -5.65
CA ALA A 272 -11.20 -12.93 -5.80
C ALA A 272 -11.43 -11.45 -5.48
N PHE A 273 -12.57 -10.91 -5.90
CA PHE A 273 -13.10 -9.67 -5.36
C PHE A 273 -13.63 -9.93 -3.95
N ARG A 274 -12.96 -9.34 -2.95
CA ARG A 274 -13.38 -9.40 -1.55
C ARG A 274 -13.63 -7.98 -1.06
N GLU A 275 -14.91 -7.65 -0.95
CA GLU A 275 -15.36 -6.36 -0.43
C GLU A 275 -14.98 -6.23 1.05
N PHE A 276 -14.36 -5.11 1.42
CA PHE A 276 -14.13 -4.77 2.82
C PHE A 276 -15.19 -3.81 3.34
N GLU A 277 -15.45 -3.85 4.65
CA GLU A 277 -16.36 -2.91 5.28
C GLU A 277 -15.65 -1.61 5.69
N ALA A 278 -16.26 -0.46 5.42
CA ALA A 278 -15.79 0.82 5.91
C ALA A 278 -16.54 1.21 7.19
N ILE A 279 -15.84 1.18 8.32
CA ILE A 279 -16.40 1.37 9.67
C ILE A 279 -15.78 2.61 10.31
N THR A 280 -16.55 3.30 11.15
CA THR A 280 -16.10 4.53 11.81
C THR A 280 -15.53 4.30 13.21
N THR A 281 -14.59 5.15 13.62
CA THR A 281 -14.08 5.28 15.00
C THR A 281 -14.27 6.71 15.49
N GLU A 282 -14.40 6.89 16.81
CA GLU A 282 -14.38 8.21 17.46
C GLU A 282 -12.96 8.74 17.67
N LEU A 283 -11.95 7.88 17.50
CA LEU A 283 -10.56 8.25 17.75
C LEU A 283 -9.99 9.08 16.59
N GLU A 284 -9.36 10.19 16.96
CA GLU A 284 -8.70 11.12 16.05
C GLU A 284 -7.18 11.04 16.23
N PHE A 285 -6.44 11.04 15.13
CA PHE A 285 -4.98 11.05 15.18
C PHE A 285 -4.46 12.44 15.57
N ALA A 286 -3.56 12.50 16.54
CA ALA A 286 -3.02 13.76 17.08
C ALA A 286 -2.24 14.62 16.07
N PHE A 287 -1.82 14.05 14.93
CA PHE A 287 -1.17 14.77 13.82
C PHE A 287 -2.01 14.80 12.53
N SER A 288 -3.30 14.47 12.61
CA SER A 288 -4.25 14.66 11.50
C SER A 288 -4.35 16.13 11.13
N LYS A 289 -4.77 16.43 9.91
CA LYS A 289 -4.95 17.83 9.47
C LYS A 289 -5.91 18.56 10.39
N LYS A 290 -7.03 17.92 10.75
CA LYS A 290 -8.06 18.47 11.64
C LYS A 290 -7.50 18.79 13.03
N ALA A 291 -6.81 17.83 13.66
CA ALA A 291 -6.27 18.01 15.00
C ALA A 291 -5.20 19.11 15.07
N VAL A 292 -4.33 19.18 14.05
CA VAL A 292 -3.29 20.21 13.99
C VAL A 292 -3.88 21.60 13.70
N SER A 293 -4.85 21.71 12.78
CA SER A 293 -5.57 22.97 12.52
C SER A 293 -6.29 23.52 13.76
N ALA A 294 -6.82 22.65 14.62
CA ALA A 294 -7.51 23.07 15.83
C ALA A 294 -6.58 23.73 16.87
N ARG A 295 -5.28 23.38 16.87
CA ARG A 295 -4.29 23.91 17.82
C ARG A 295 -3.29 24.92 17.23
N ALA A 296 -3.28 25.12 15.91
CA ALA A 296 -2.33 26.00 15.25
C ALA A 296 -2.92 26.73 14.03
N LYS A 297 -2.67 28.03 13.93
CA LYS A 297 -3.10 28.86 12.79
C LYS A 297 -2.28 28.63 11.52
N LYS A 298 -0.99 28.29 11.68
CA LYS A 298 -0.05 28.06 10.58
C LYS A 298 0.35 26.59 10.55
N ILE A 299 -0.16 25.86 9.57
CA ILE A 299 0.09 24.42 9.43
C ILE A 299 0.78 24.10 8.10
N SER A 300 1.54 23.02 8.06
CA SER A 300 2.15 22.54 6.81
C SER A 300 2.12 21.02 6.72
N ALA A 301 2.00 20.51 5.49
CA ALA A 301 2.13 19.08 5.23
C ALA A 301 3.57 18.62 5.52
N SER A 302 3.73 17.58 6.35
CA SER A 302 5.06 17.03 6.61
C SER A 302 5.66 16.40 5.35
N ASN A 303 6.97 16.58 5.17
CA ASN A 303 7.74 15.87 4.15
C ASN A 303 8.28 14.52 4.67
N LEU A 304 8.20 14.32 5.98
CA LEU A 304 8.64 13.11 6.67
C LEU A 304 7.55 12.05 6.62
N ALA A 305 7.95 10.83 6.31
CA ALA A 305 7.15 9.63 6.49
C ALA A 305 7.87 8.69 7.46
N ALA A 306 7.13 8.09 8.36
CA ALA A 306 7.60 7.01 9.23
C ALA A 306 7.07 5.69 8.69
N ALA A 307 7.83 4.62 8.85
CA ALA A 307 7.37 3.25 8.63
C ALA A 307 7.86 2.37 9.76
N TRP A 308 6.97 1.52 10.26
CA TRP A 308 7.25 0.58 11.34
C TRP A 308 6.57 -0.76 11.09
N SER A 309 7.24 -1.86 11.41
CA SER A 309 6.63 -3.19 11.51
C SER A 309 7.04 -3.92 12.78
N ASP A 310 6.21 -4.88 13.16
CA ASP A 310 6.46 -5.77 14.30
C ASP A 310 7.67 -6.70 14.06
N SER A 311 8.10 -6.89 12.81
CA SER A 311 9.33 -7.59 12.44
C SER A 311 10.62 -6.78 12.67
N GLY A 312 10.51 -5.57 13.25
CA GLY A 312 11.66 -4.71 13.58
C GLY A 312 12.03 -3.66 12.53
N VAL A 313 11.20 -3.44 11.50
CA VAL A 313 11.40 -2.31 10.60
C VAL A 313 11.08 -1.02 11.34
N GLU A 314 11.97 -0.03 11.28
CA GLU A 314 11.72 1.30 11.84
C GLU A 314 12.47 2.39 11.04
N GLU A 315 11.86 2.89 9.96
CA GLU A 315 12.51 3.82 9.01
C GLU A 315 11.87 5.21 9.00
N THR A 316 12.70 6.22 8.74
CA THR A 316 12.23 7.55 8.35
C THR A 316 12.51 7.75 6.86
N ILE A 317 11.50 8.14 6.09
CA ILE A 317 11.55 8.31 4.64
C ILE A 317 11.35 9.78 4.27
N ILE A 318 12.25 10.30 3.45
CA ILE A 318 12.15 11.63 2.82
C ILE A 318 12.54 11.50 1.36
N GLY A 319 11.72 12.05 0.45
CA GLY A 319 12.00 11.97 -0.99
C GLY A 319 12.02 10.54 -1.55
N GLY A 320 11.31 9.61 -0.90
CA GLY A 320 11.24 8.21 -1.31
C GLY A 320 12.44 7.35 -0.92
N VAL A 321 13.39 7.87 -0.13
CA VAL A 321 14.56 7.14 0.38
C VAL A 321 14.70 7.31 1.89
N ILE A 322 15.58 6.54 2.53
CA ILE A 322 15.88 6.70 3.96
C ILE A 322 16.42 8.12 4.21
N GLN A 323 15.91 8.78 5.26
CA GLN A 323 16.32 10.13 5.66
C GLN A 323 17.84 10.24 5.81
N GLY A 324 18.41 11.35 5.31
CA GLY A 324 19.85 11.62 5.37
C GLY A 324 20.69 10.86 4.35
N ARG A 325 20.06 10.10 3.43
CA ARG A 325 20.76 9.39 2.35
C ARG A 325 20.65 10.12 1.02
N LYS A 326 21.66 9.96 0.17
CA LYS A 326 21.65 10.50 -1.19
C LYS A 326 20.48 9.89 -1.99
N PRO A 327 19.67 10.69 -2.69
CA PRO A 327 18.59 10.20 -3.53
C PRO A 327 19.05 9.09 -4.48
N PHE A 328 18.27 8.01 -4.53
CA PHE A 328 18.41 6.85 -5.42
C PHE A 328 19.76 6.11 -5.38
N ASN A 329 20.58 6.36 -4.36
CA ASN A 329 21.72 5.50 -4.06
C ASN A 329 21.23 4.20 -3.38
N THR A 330 21.81 3.06 -3.72
CA THR A 330 21.44 1.75 -3.17
C THR A 330 21.55 1.69 -1.65
N LYS A 331 22.53 2.38 -1.04
CA LYS A 331 22.66 2.50 0.43
C LYS A 331 21.55 3.33 1.09
N GLY A 332 20.81 4.10 0.30
CA GLY A 332 19.63 4.85 0.73
C GLY A 332 18.30 4.14 0.51
N ALA A 333 18.32 2.93 -0.06
CA ALA A 333 17.12 2.17 -0.33
C ALA A 333 16.43 1.74 0.97
N SER A 334 15.18 2.17 1.14
CA SER A 334 14.30 1.68 2.19
C SER A 334 14.13 0.16 2.09
N HIS A 335 13.97 -0.52 3.22
CA HIS A 335 13.59 -1.93 3.30
C HIS A 335 12.33 -2.25 2.50
N MET A 336 11.45 -1.25 2.34
CA MET A 336 10.21 -1.36 1.59
C MET A 336 10.37 -0.88 0.14
N SER A 337 11.56 -0.58 -0.36
CA SER A 337 11.81 -0.26 -1.79
C SER A 337 11.65 -1.50 -2.67
N ARG A 338 11.44 -1.34 -3.99
CA ARG A 338 11.30 -2.50 -4.89
C ARG A 338 12.58 -3.33 -4.92
N ARG A 339 13.74 -2.67 -4.91
CA ARG A 339 15.06 -3.31 -4.90
C ARG A 339 15.28 -4.14 -3.63
N ARG A 340 15.11 -3.56 -2.44
CA ARG A 340 15.32 -4.28 -1.16
C ARG A 340 14.30 -5.39 -0.94
N MET A 341 13.06 -5.20 -1.39
CA MET A 341 12.05 -6.27 -1.38
C MET A 341 12.44 -7.43 -2.30
N TRP A 342 12.96 -7.15 -3.50
CA TRP A 342 13.40 -8.20 -4.44
C TRP A 342 14.64 -8.95 -3.91
N GLU A 343 15.61 -8.25 -3.33
CA GLU A 343 16.75 -8.88 -2.64
C GLU A 343 16.28 -9.81 -1.52
N THR A 344 15.36 -9.34 -0.67
CA THR A 344 14.82 -10.12 0.45
C THR A 344 14.05 -11.36 -0.04
N ALA A 345 13.30 -11.22 -1.13
CA ALA A 345 12.60 -12.32 -1.79
C ALA A 345 13.56 -13.36 -2.38
N ARG A 346 14.65 -12.93 -3.04
CA ARG A 346 15.69 -13.85 -3.55
C ARG A 346 16.34 -14.65 -2.42
N GLU A 347 16.66 -13.98 -1.33
CA GLU A 347 17.20 -14.67 -0.14
C GLU A 347 16.21 -15.69 0.41
N LEU A 348 14.92 -15.34 0.54
CA LEU A 348 13.90 -16.28 0.99
C LEU A 348 13.76 -17.48 0.05
N SER A 349 13.80 -17.27 -1.26
CA SER A 349 13.77 -18.36 -2.24
C SER A 349 14.92 -19.34 -2.06
N ASN A 350 16.15 -18.84 -1.86
CA ASN A 350 17.31 -19.69 -1.63
C ASN A 350 17.19 -20.51 -0.33
N ILE A 351 16.65 -19.90 0.73
CA ILE A 351 16.42 -20.61 2.01
C ILE A 351 15.35 -21.70 1.83
N LEU A 352 14.27 -21.42 1.09
CA LEU A 352 13.21 -22.37 0.80
C LEU A 352 13.71 -23.58 0.01
N GLU A 353 14.54 -23.35 -1.01
CA GLU A 353 15.15 -24.42 -1.81
C GLU A 353 16.03 -25.33 -0.93
N ASN A 354 16.85 -24.75 -0.06
CA ASN A 354 17.63 -25.51 0.93
C ASN A 354 16.76 -26.28 1.94
N ALA A 355 15.53 -25.81 2.20
CA ALA A 355 14.56 -26.44 3.09
C ALA A 355 13.67 -27.49 2.38
N GLY A 356 13.91 -27.77 1.10
CA GLY A 356 13.23 -28.79 0.30
C GLY A 356 11.93 -28.34 -0.38
N TYR A 357 11.67 -27.04 -0.48
CA TYR A 357 10.54 -26.51 -1.24
C TYR A 357 10.88 -26.37 -2.73
N ALA A 358 9.85 -26.37 -3.59
CA ALA A 358 10.02 -26.09 -5.01
C ALA A 358 10.68 -24.71 -5.23
N SER A 359 11.65 -24.66 -6.16
CA SER A 359 12.42 -23.44 -6.42
C SER A 359 11.54 -22.35 -7.06
N ILE A 360 11.55 -21.15 -6.47
CA ILE A 360 10.88 -19.97 -7.01
C ILE A 360 11.91 -19.13 -7.76
N GLN A 361 11.95 -19.23 -9.08
CA GLN A 361 12.97 -18.58 -9.90
C GLN A 361 12.82 -17.05 -9.88
N LEU A 362 13.70 -16.39 -9.12
CA LEU A 362 13.77 -14.92 -8.98
C LEU A 362 15.04 -14.30 -9.59
N GLY A 363 15.84 -15.10 -10.31
CA GLY A 363 17.04 -14.68 -11.03
C GLY A 363 16.75 -14.07 -12.41
N CYS A 364 15.67 -13.33 -12.56
CA CYS A 364 15.31 -12.68 -13.83
C CYS A 364 16.25 -11.50 -14.14
N GLY A 365 16.42 -11.18 -15.43
CA GLY A 365 17.28 -10.09 -15.88
C GLY A 365 16.88 -8.75 -15.27
N THR A 366 15.60 -8.39 -15.32
CA THR A 366 15.06 -7.15 -14.75
C THR A 366 13.89 -7.41 -13.80
N TYR A 367 13.55 -6.40 -12.99
CA TYR A 367 12.34 -6.45 -12.17
C TYR A 367 11.06 -6.47 -13.03
N HIS A 368 11.11 -5.95 -14.27
CA HIS A 368 10.03 -6.07 -15.24
C HIS A 368 9.80 -7.54 -15.61
N ASP A 369 10.85 -8.26 -15.98
CA ASP A 369 10.78 -9.68 -16.36
C ASP A 369 10.18 -10.53 -15.23
N LEU A 370 10.60 -10.25 -13.98
CA LEU A 370 10.00 -10.88 -12.80
C LEU A 370 8.49 -10.61 -12.72
N LYS A 371 8.06 -9.38 -12.99
CA LYS A 371 6.64 -9.00 -12.94
C LYS A 371 5.82 -9.64 -14.06
N GLU A 372 6.45 -10.00 -15.17
CA GLU A 372 5.85 -10.68 -16.33
C GLU A 372 6.01 -12.21 -16.30
N SER A 373 6.73 -12.76 -15.30
CA SER A 373 6.84 -14.21 -15.06
C SER A 373 5.48 -14.95 -15.07
N PRO A 374 5.39 -16.18 -15.60
CA PRO A 374 4.17 -17.01 -15.57
C PRO A 374 3.59 -17.19 -14.16
N LEU A 375 4.43 -17.21 -13.12
CA LEU A 375 4.00 -17.34 -11.72
C LEU A 375 3.08 -16.20 -11.25
N LEU A 376 3.11 -15.06 -11.94
CA LEU A 376 2.25 -13.90 -11.67
C LEU A 376 1.13 -13.71 -12.68
N ALA A 377 0.94 -14.64 -13.62
CA ALA A 377 -0.11 -14.54 -14.64
C ALA A 377 -1.52 -14.42 -14.03
N PRO A 378 -1.92 -15.22 -13.02
CA PRO A 378 -3.25 -15.07 -12.41
C PRO A 378 -3.45 -13.69 -11.76
N ARG A 379 -2.41 -13.20 -11.07
CA ARG A 379 -2.41 -11.85 -10.48
C ARG A 379 -2.53 -10.76 -11.56
N ARG A 380 -1.82 -10.90 -12.68
CA ARG A 380 -1.88 -9.94 -13.79
C ARG A 380 -3.26 -9.93 -14.43
N GLN A 381 -3.89 -11.09 -14.62
CA GLN A 381 -5.24 -11.22 -15.14
C GLN A 381 -6.26 -10.49 -14.25
N ALA A 382 -6.29 -10.79 -12.94
CA ALA A 382 -7.17 -10.12 -12.00
C ALA A 382 -6.99 -8.59 -12.02
N LYS A 383 -5.73 -8.14 -12.08
CA LYS A 383 -5.40 -6.72 -12.16
C LYS A 383 -5.85 -6.06 -13.47
N GLN A 384 -5.73 -6.77 -14.59
CA GLN A 384 -6.10 -6.28 -15.91
C GLN A 384 -7.61 -6.14 -16.02
N GLU A 385 -8.36 -7.18 -15.67
CA GLU A 385 -9.82 -7.18 -15.71
C GLU A 385 -10.39 -6.07 -14.81
N ALA A 386 -9.87 -5.92 -13.59
CA ALA A 386 -10.31 -4.86 -12.68
C ALA A 386 -10.09 -3.44 -13.22
N ARG A 387 -9.01 -3.23 -14.00
CA ARG A 387 -8.72 -1.94 -14.64
C ARG A 387 -9.56 -1.67 -15.89
N GLN A 388 -9.97 -2.72 -16.60
CA GLN A 388 -10.79 -2.57 -17.80
C GLN A 388 -12.26 -2.37 -17.47
N THR A 389 -12.72 -2.89 -16.32
CA THR A 389 -14.13 -2.88 -15.91
C THR A 389 -14.40 -1.79 -14.86
N ALA A 390 -14.03 -2.03 -13.60
CA ALA A 390 -14.37 -1.17 -12.46
C ALA A 390 -13.48 0.09 -12.32
N LEU A 391 -12.24 0.01 -12.80
CA LEU A 391 -11.24 1.08 -12.69
C LEU A 391 -10.81 1.57 -14.09
N ALA A 392 -11.80 1.77 -14.97
CA ALA A 392 -11.60 2.30 -16.31
C ALA A 392 -10.83 3.64 -16.28
N GLY A 393 -9.95 3.85 -17.27
CA GLY A 393 -9.04 4.99 -17.31
C GLY A 393 -7.76 4.83 -16.48
N TRP A 394 -7.52 3.66 -15.88
CA TRP A 394 -6.24 3.37 -15.22
C TRP A 394 -5.09 3.28 -16.23
N MET A 395 -4.38 4.38 -16.44
CA MET A 395 -3.09 4.37 -17.15
C MET A 395 -2.02 3.68 -16.31
N ARG A 396 -1.32 2.68 -16.86
CA ARG A 396 -0.19 2.04 -16.19
C ARG A 396 0.94 3.07 -16.00
N ASN A 397 1.68 2.90 -14.91
CA ASN A 397 2.91 3.66 -14.73
C ASN A 397 3.99 2.88 -15.46
N ASP A 398 4.46 3.42 -16.58
CA ASP A 398 5.60 2.87 -17.29
C ASP A 398 6.89 3.47 -16.73
N GLY A 399 7.98 2.70 -16.78
CA GLY A 399 9.27 3.07 -16.20
C GLY A 399 9.49 2.66 -14.73
N GLY A 400 10.76 2.58 -14.33
CA GLY A 400 11.19 2.25 -12.97
C GLY A 400 11.04 0.77 -12.59
N SER A 401 10.94 -0.12 -13.58
CA SER A 401 10.98 -1.59 -13.40
C SER A 401 12.11 -2.25 -14.19
N ASP A 402 12.83 -1.52 -15.03
CA ASP A 402 13.87 -2.07 -15.91
C ASP A 402 15.21 -2.25 -15.19
N PHE A 403 15.21 -2.09 -13.86
CA PHE A 403 16.41 -2.24 -13.04
C PHE A 403 16.73 -3.71 -12.78
N GLN A 404 18.02 -3.95 -12.55
CA GLN A 404 18.59 -5.25 -12.19
C GLN A 404 19.09 -5.22 -10.75
N LEU A 405 19.20 -6.40 -10.14
CA LEU A 405 19.99 -6.55 -8.92
C LEU A 405 21.43 -6.84 -9.33
N GLU A 406 22.38 -6.18 -8.67
CA GLU A 406 23.80 -6.49 -8.87
C GLU A 406 24.04 -7.96 -8.54
N GLU A 407 24.78 -8.68 -9.39
CA GLU A 407 25.27 -10.00 -9.01
C GLU A 407 26.17 -9.82 -7.78
N ARG A 408 25.85 -10.52 -6.69
CA ARG A 408 26.81 -10.62 -5.59
C ARG A 408 28.03 -11.31 -6.17
N SER A 409 29.07 -10.53 -6.46
CA SER A 409 30.42 -11.06 -6.66
C SER A 409 30.67 -11.93 -5.45
N HIS A 410 30.84 -13.23 -5.68
CA HIS A 410 31.27 -14.14 -4.64
C HIS A 410 32.66 -13.64 -4.25
N GLY A 411 32.72 -12.83 -3.19
CA GLY A 411 33.98 -12.40 -2.63
C GLY A 411 34.71 -13.66 -2.21
N CYS A 412 35.78 -13.99 -2.95
CA CYS A 412 36.82 -14.86 -2.45
C CYS A 412 37.18 -14.38 -1.04
N HIS A 413 36.86 -15.20 -0.05
CA HIS A 413 37.58 -15.16 1.20
C HIS A 413 39.02 -15.57 0.87
N HIS A 414 39.95 -14.62 1.01
CA HIS A 414 41.35 -14.89 1.26
C HIS A 414 41.61 -14.69 2.74
#